data_AF-A0A7X0AXS3-F1
#
_entry.id   AF-A0A7X0AXS3-F1
#
_cell.length_a   1.000
_cell.length_b   1.000
_cell.length_c   1.000
_cell.angle_alpha   90.00
_cell.angle_beta   90.00
_cell.angle_gamma   90.00
#
_symmetry.space_group_name_H-M   'P 1'
#
loop_
_entity.id
_entity.type
_entity.pdbx_description
1 polymer ?
#
loop_
_entity_poly.entity_id
_entity_poly.type
_entity_poly.pdbx_seq_one_letter_code
_entity_poly.pdbx_strand_id
1 'polypeptide(L)'
;MMFDRLHERLLTAGIAPRHARRYITELREHASDLTAEEMAAGCSRIDAETRALARLGNQDELAQALLRRGDFRSWGARAPWAVYGIGAVLSTLATFVVALATIAAIIETHRPAPDAHPVLPHWFGNAVTIISYVQSLVLPLLIGGGFAVMAARQRMPALWPSLALLAVGVLGAGSMWSIQPPATPDSQWSVGIGFVLFPPYMHLDTALGHIVVNLMLTLLPYLSWHAWRKAMGTPVPKGLDHPDHLIET
;
A
#
# COMPACT_ATOMS: atom_id res chain seq x y z
N MET A 1 16.58 -21.90 -4.34
CA MET A 1 17.30 -21.26 -3.20
C MET A 1 18.03 -19.98 -3.60
N MET A 2 19.01 -20.00 -4.53
CA MET A 2 19.73 -18.78 -4.95
C MET A 2 18.78 -17.72 -5.54
N PHE A 3 18.00 -18.07 -6.56
CA PHE A 3 17.09 -17.13 -7.21
C PHE A 3 16.03 -16.56 -6.25
N ASP A 4 15.57 -17.35 -5.27
CA ASP A 4 14.55 -16.91 -4.30
C ASP A 4 15.12 -15.87 -3.33
N ARG A 5 16.34 -16.09 -2.83
CA ARG A 5 17.07 -15.12 -2.00
C ARG A 5 17.38 -13.84 -2.78
N LEU A 6 17.78 -13.96 -4.04
CA LEU A 6 18.03 -12.81 -4.91
C LEU A 6 16.74 -12.00 -5.13
N HIS A 7 15.64 -12.67 -5.48
CA HIS A 7 14.33 -12.04 -5.65
C HIS A 7 13.91 -11.26 -4.39
N GLU A 8 14.04 -11.89 -3.22
CA GLU A 8 13.70 -11.27 -1.94
C GLU A 8 14.55 -10.02 -1.65
N ARG A 9 15.85 -10.08 -1.95
CA ARG A 9 16.77 -8.95 -1.81
C ARG A 9 16.41 -7.81 -2.76
N LEU A 10 16.05 -8.10 -4.01
CA LEU A 10 15.63 -7.10 -4.98
C LEU A 10 14.36 -6.37 -4.54
N LEU A 11 13.37 -7.10 -4.02
CA LEU A 11 12.14 -6.51 -3.48
C LEU A 11 12.45 -5.61 -2.28
N THR A 12 13.27 -6.08 -1.34
CA THR A 12 13.68 -5.30 -0.15
C THR A 12 14.47 -4.05 -0.53
N ALA A 13 15.24 -4.10 -1.62
CA ALA A 13 15.94 -2.96 -2.17
C ALA A 13 15.03 -2.01 -3.00
N GLY A 14 13.73 -2.30 -3.08
CA GLY A 14 12.72 -1.42 -3.67
C GLY A 14 12.51 -1.57 -5.18
N ILE A 15 13.05 -2.62 -5.79
CA ILE A 15 12.81 -2.96 -7.20
C ILE A 15 11.36 -3.38 -7.37
N ALA A 16 10.71 -2.90 -8.44
CA ALA A 16 9.31 -3.25 -8.68
C ALA A 16 9.16 -4.77 -8.91
N PRO A 17 8.11 -5.43 -8.37
CA PRO A 17 7.95 -6.88 -8.46
C PRO A 17 7.98 -7.45 -9.88
N ARG A 18 7.45 -6.70 -10.86
CA ARG A 18 7.49 -7.10 -12.27
C ARG A 18 8.93 -7.18 -12.81
N HIS A 19 9.77 -6.21 -12.46
CA HIS A 19 11.17 -6.18 -12.89
C HIS A 19 12.00 -7.25 -12.19
N ALA A 20 11.77 -7.44 -10.88
CA ALA A 20 12.44 -8.52 -10.13
C ALA A 20 12.11 -9.90 -10.73
N ARG A 21 10.83 -10.17 -11.04
CA ARG A 21 10.42 -11.44 -11.68
C ARG A 21 11.03 -11.62 -13.07
N ARG A 22 10.96 -10.59 -13.92
CA ARG A 22 11.54 -10.64 -15.27
C ARG A 22 13.04 -10.93 -15.21
N TYR A 23 13.77 -10.24 -14.35
CA TYR A 23 15.20 -10.43 -14.20
C TYR A 23 15.54 -11.84 -13.69
N ILE A 24 14.78 -12.39 -12.74
CA ILE A 24 14.97 -13.78 -12.30
C ILE A 24 14.69 -14.79 -13.41
N THR A 25 13.68 -14.55 -14.25
CA THR A 25 13.41 -15.39 -15.43
C THR A 25 14.58 -15.35 -16.40
N GLU A 26 15.07 -14.16 -16.75
CA GLU A 26 16.22 -13.98 -17.65
C GLU A 26 17.48 -14.67 -17.09
N LEU A 27 17.74 -14.58 -15.79
CA LEU A 27 18.87 -15.28 -15.16
C LEU A 27 18.72 -16.81 -15.15
N ARG A 28 17.48 -17.32 -15.01
CA ARG A 28 17.22 -18.77 -15.08
C ARG A 28 17.43 -19.32 -16.49
N GLU A 29 17.01 -18.56 -17.49
CA GLU A 29 17.22 -18.88 -18.90
C GLU A 29 18.72 -18.91 -19.23
N HIS A 30 19.46 -17.89 -18.80
CA HIS A 30 20.90 -17.89 -18.98
C HIS A 30 21.61 -19.03 -18.23
N ALA A 31 21.14 -19.38 -17.03
CA ALA A 31 21.65 -20.53 -16.30
C ALA A 31 21.40 -21.85 -17.04
N SER A 32 20.24 -22.01 -17.69
CA SER A 32 19.96 -23.20 -18.50
C SER A 32 20.83 -23.27 -19.74
N ASP A 33 21.09 -22.14 -20.41
CA ASP A 33 21.98 -22.09 -21.57
C ASP A 33 23.41 -22.50 -21.17
N LEU A 34 23.94 -21.93 -20.09
CA LEU A 34 25.25 -22.30 -19.55
C LEU A 34 25.32 -23.77 -19.12
N THR A 35 24.24 -24.31 -18.57
CA THR A 35 24.17 -25.74 -18.20
C THR A 35 24.24 -26.62 -19.45
N ALA A 36 23.54 -26.26 -20.52
CA ALA A 36 23.56 -27.00 -21.78
C ALA A 36 24.96 -26.99 -22.41
N GLU A 37 25.67 -25.86 -22.35
CA GLU A 37 27.07 -25.75 -22.79
C GLU A 37 28.02 -26.67 -21.99
N GLU A 38 27.91 -26.68 -20.67
CA GLU A 38 28.75 -27.54 -19.82
C GLU A 38 28.44 -29.03 -20.00
N MET A 39 27.17 -29.38 -20.23
CA MET A 39 26.79 -30.75 -20.59
C MET A 39 27.34 -31.15 -21.97
N ALA A 40 27.31 -30.26 -22.96
CA ALA A 40 27.92 -30.50 -24.26
C ALA A 40 29.45 -30.66 -24.18
N ALA A 41 30.09 -30.03 -23.19
CA ALA A 41 31.50 -30.23 -22.85
C ALA A 41 31.79 -31.54 -22.09
N GLY A 42 30.78 -32.39 -21.88
CA GLY A 42 30.92 -33.72 -21.28
C GLY A 42 30.75 -33.78 -19.77
N CYS A 43 30.29 -32.70 -19.12
CA CYS A 43 29.99 -32.73 -17.68
C CYS A 43 28.71 -33.51 -17.37
N SER A 44 28.66 -34.12 -16.18
CA SER A 44 27.40 -34.63 -15.64
C SER A 44 26.42 -33.47 -15.43
N ARG A 45 25.10 -33.75 -15.45
CA ARG A 45 24.08 -32.70 -15.26
C ARG A 45 24.25 -31.91 -13.96
N ILE A 46 24.56 -32.59 -12.85
CA ILE A 46 24.71 -31.95 -11.54
C ILE A 46 25.94 -31.04 -11.51
N ASP A 47 27.05 -31.50 -12.10
CA ASP A 47 28.28 -30.70 -12.19
C ASP A 47 28.11 -29.52 -13.14
N ALA A 48 27.42 -29.72 -14.26
CA ALA A 48 27.08 -28.68 -15.23
C ALA A 48 26.21 -27.58 -14.59
N GLU A 49 25.16 -27.94 -13.86
CA GLU A 49 24.31 -26.98 -13.14
C GLU A 49 25.12 -26.19 -12.08
N THR A 50 26.01 -26.87 -11.35
CA THR A 50 26.86 -26.24 -10.33
C THR A 50 27.84 -25.25 -10.96
N ARG A 51 28.49 -25.64 -12.07
CA ARG A 51 29.42 -24.78 -12.81
C ARG A 51 28.72 -23.61 -13.48
N ALA A 52 27.53 -23.83 -14.04
CA ALA A 52 26.71 -22.77 -14.63
C ALA A 52 26.32 -21.71 -13.58
N LEU A 53 25.89 -22.13 -12.39
CA LEU A 53 25.60 -21.21 -11.28
C LEU A 53 26.85 -20.48 -10.78
N ALA A 54 28.01 -21.13 -10.73
CA ALA A 54 29.27 -20.48 -10.36
C ALA A 54 29.69 -19.41 -11.39
N ARG A 55 29.47 -19.67 -12.68
CA ARG A 55 29.72 -18.71 -13.77
C ARG A 55 28.77 -17.50 -13.76
N LEU A 56 27.54 -17.70 -13.33
CA LEU A 56 26.55 -16.62 -13.19
C LEU A 56 26.96 -15.54 -12.18
N GLY A 57 27.89 -15.87 -11.27
CA GLY A 57 28.41 -14.95 -10.28
C GLY A 57 27.61 -14.93 -8.98
N ASN A 58 28.05 -14.08 -8.05
CA ASN A 58 27.45 -14.01 -6.73
C ASN A 58 26.12 -13.23 -6.76
N GLN A 59 25.18 -13.61 -5.90
CA GLN A 59 23.89 -12.94 -5.72
C GLN A 59 24.04 -11.44 -5.42
N ASP A 60 25.07 -11.08 -4.67
CA ASP A 60 25.38 -9.70 -4.29
C ASP A 60 25.75 -8.84 -5.49
N GLU A 61 26.53 -9.41 -6.41
CA GLU A 61 26.98 -8.74 -7.63
C GLU A 61 25.81 -8.57 -8.60
N LEU A 62 25.01 -9.62 -8.77
CA LEU A 62 23.80 -9.59 -9.60
C LEU A 62 22.79 -8.55 -9.08
N ALA A 63 22.59 -8.49 -7.75
CA ALA A 63 21.71 -7.49 -7.14
C ALA A 63 22.27 -6.06 -7.32
N GLN A 64 23.58 -5.86 -7.08
CA GLN A 64 24.21 -4.54 -7.24
C GLN A 64 24.17 -4.05 -8.69
N ALA A 65 24.37 -4.94 -9.67
CA ALA A 65 24.28 -4.59 -11.08
C ALA A 65 22.91 -3.99 -11.43
N LEU A 66 21.82 -4.61 -10.96
CA LEU A 66 20.47 -4.08 -11.18
C LEU A 66 20.20 -2.79 -10.39
N LEU A 67 20.73 -2.69 -9.17
CA LEU A 67 20.52 -1.51 -8.30
C LEU A 67 21.27 -0.26 -8.77
N ARG A 68 22.45 -0.43 -9.37
CA ARG A 68 23.24 0.67 -9.99
C ARG A 68 22.51 1.31 -11.15
N ARG A 69 21.71 0.54 -11.89
CA ARG A 69 20.94 1.05 -13.02
C ARG A 69 19.81 2.01 -12.60
N GLY A 70 19.34 1.96 -11.35
CA GLY A 70 18.45 2.96 -10.74
C GLY A 70 17.02 3.05 -11.28
N ASP A 71 16.83 2.77 -12.57
CA ASP A 71 15.59 2.97 -13.34
C ASP A 71 14.46 2.01 -12.94
N PHE A 72 14.80 0.88 -12.31
CA PHE A 72 13.83 -0.16 -11.96
C PHE A 72 13.27 -0.04 -10.54
N ARG A 73 13.64 1.01 -9.79
CA ARG A 73 13.05 1.27 -8.48
C ARG A 73 11.63 1.79 -8.63
N SER A 74 10.72 1.20 -7.87
CA SER A 74 9.36 1.71 -7.77
C SER A 74 9.34 3.12 -7.14
N TRP A 75 8.36 3.95 -7.50
CA TRP A 75 8.17 5.27 -6.88
C TRP A 75 7.99 5.17 -5.36
N GLY A 76 7.31 4.12 -4.88
CA GLY A 76 7.15 3.82 -3.45
C GLY A 76 8.47 3.58 -2.73
N ALA A 77 9.50 3.07 -3.42
CA ALA A 77 10.84 2.90 -2.88
C ALA A 77 11.70 4.17 -2.98
N ARG A 78 11.55 4.92 -4.09
CA ARG A 78 12.38 6.10 -4.36
C ARG A 78 11.98 7.29 -3.49
N ALA A 79 10.69 7.48 -3.27
CA ALA A 79 10.14 8.56 -2.47
C ALA A 79 8.94 8.04 -1.65
N PRO A 80 9.18 7.23 -0.60
CA PRO A 80 8.11 6.67 0.20
C PRO A 80 7.23 7.75 0.85
N TRP A 81 7.80 8.88 1.26
CA TRP A 81 7.06 10.02 1.78
C TRP A 81 6.07 10.61 0.76
N ALA A 82 6.40 10.61 -0.54
CA ALA A 82 5.53 11.16 -1.57
C ALA A 82 4.36 10.21 -1.85
N VAL A 83 4.63 8.91 -1.92
CA VAL A 83 3.59 7.91 -2.19
C VAL A 83 2.69 7.68 -0.98
N TYR A 84 3.28 7.40 0.18
CA TYR A 84 2.55 7.02 1.39
C TYR A 84 2.13 8.23 2.24
N GLY A 85 2.88 9.34 2.21
CA GLY A 85 2.46 10.57 2.87
C GLY A 85 1.49 11.35 2.00
N ILE A 86 2.00 11.95 0.93
CA ILE A 86 1.19 12.83 0.06
C ILE A 86 0.11 12.04 -0.68
N GLY A 87 0.45 10.91 -1.29
CA GLY A 87 -0.51 10.10 -2.07
C GLY A 87 -1.70 9.61 -1.24
N ALA A 88 -1.48 9.27 0.03
CA ALA A 88 -2.55 8.84 0.94
C ALA A 88 -3.51 9.99 1.30
N VAL A 89 -2.96 11.18 1.57
CA VAL A 89 -3.76 12.38 1.84
C VAL A 89 -4.52 12.82 0.58
N LEU A 90 -3.85 12.90 -0.56
CA LEU A 90 -4.47 13.32 -1.83
C LEU A 90 -5.55 12.36 -2.30
N SER A 91 -5.35 11.04 -2.16
CA SER A 91 -6.40 10.07 -2.51
C SER A 91 -7.64 10.22 -1.63
N THR A 92 -7.47 10.42 -0.33
CA THR A 92 -8.58 10.70 0.59
C THR A 92 -9.29 12.00 0.22
N LEU A 93 -8.54 13.08 -0.03
CA LEU A 93 -9.10 14.37 -0.45
C LEU A 93 -9.84 14.27 -1.79
N ALA A 94 -9.29 13.53 -2.76
CA ALA A 94 -9.93 13.31 -4.04
C ALA A 94 -11.31 12.63 -3.88
N THR A 95 -11.43 11.65 -2.99
CA THR A 95 -12.75 11.04 -2.71
C THR A 95 -13.74 12.03 -2.10
N PHE A 96 -13.26 12.92 -1.23
CA PHE A 96 -14.07 13.98 -0.64
C PHE A 96 -14.61 14.94 -1.72
N VAL A 97 -13.73 15.37 -2.63
CA VAL A 97 -14.10 16.22 -3.78
C VAL A 97 -15.12 15.53 -4.68
N VAL A 98 -14.93 14.24 -4.97
CA VAL A 98 -15.87 13.46 -5.79
C VAL A 98 -17.25 13.37 -5.12
N ALA A 99 -17.30 13.13 -3.80
CA ALA A 99 -18.56 13.10 -3.08
C ALA A 99 -19.27 14.46 -3.08
N LEU A 100 -18.53 15.55 -2.84
CA LEU A 100 -19.08 16.91 -2.95
C LEU A 100 -19.63 17.20 -4.34
N ALA A 101 -18.86 16.89 -5.38
CA ALA A 101 -19.28 17.08 -6.76
C ALA A 101 -20.54 16.26 -7.09
N THR A 102 -20.63 15.03 -6.56
CA THR A 102 -21.80 14.16 -6.73
C THR A 102 -23.04 14.77 -6.06
N ILE A 103 -22.92 15.24 -4.82
CA ILE A 103 -24.03 15.89 -4.09
C ILE A 103 -24.45 17.18 -4.82
N ALA A 104 -23.50 18.02 -5.21
CA ALA A 104 -23.77 19.25 -5.95
C ALA A 104 -24.48 18.97 -7.29
N ALA A 105 -24.06 17.94 -8.03
CA ALA A 105 -24.71 17.53 -9.27
C ALA A 105 -26.15 17.05 -9.04
N ILE A 106 -26.41 16.30 -7.96
CA ILE A 106 -27.78 15.89 -7.60
C ILE A 106 -28.64 17.12 -7.27
N ILE A 107 -28.12 18.08 -6.52
CA ILE A 107 -28.84 19.32 -6.18
C ILE A 107 -29.18 20.12 -7.45
N GLU A 108 -28.19 20.29 -8.34
CA GLU A 108 -28.35 21.07 -9.57
C GLU A 108 -29.33 20.41 -10.56
N THR A 109 -29.31 19.09 -10.67
CA THR A 109 -30.27 18.36 -11.54
C THR A 109 -31.72 18.45 -11.08
N HIS A 110 -31.96 18.77 -9.80
CA HIS A 110 -33.30 18.95 -9.21
C HIS A 110 -33.66 20.42 -9.00
N ARG A 111 -32.89 21.33 -9.61
CA ARG A 111 -33.19 22.75 -9.66
C ARG A 111 -34.04 23.05 -10.91
N PRO A 112 -35.30 23.52 -10.76
CA PRO A 112 -36.19 23.72 -11.91
C PRO A 112 -35.85 24.95 -12.76
N ALA A 113 -35.16 25.94 -12.19
CA ALA A 113 -34.64 27.12 -12.88
C ALA A 113 -33.41 27.66 -12.13
N PRO A 114 -32.48 28.40 -12.77
CA PRO A 114 -31.22 28.85 -12.16
C PRO A 114 -31.36 29.56 -10.80
N ASP A 115 -32.43 30.35 -10.62
CA ASP A 115 -32.69 31.10 -9.38
C ASP A 115 -33.72 30.43 -8.46
N ALA A 116 -34.24 29.26 -8.85
CA ALA A 116 -35.21 28.54 -8.05
C ALA A 116 -34.54 27.69 -6.97
N HIS A 117 -35.28 27.49 -5.87
CA HIS A 117 -34.88 26.56 -4.83
C HIS A 117 -34.94 25.11 -5.34
N PRO A 118 -33.92 24.27 -5.06
CA PRO A 118 -33.93 22.86 -5.43
C PRO A 118 -35.10 22.13 -4.75
N VAL A 119 -35.86 21.36 -5.54
CA VAL A 119 -36.92 20.49 -5.01
C VAL A 119 -36.36 19.07 -4.91
N LEU A 120 -35.77 18.77 -3.76
CA LEU A 120 -35.04 17.53 -3.56
C LEU A 120 -36.00 16.34 -3.35
N PRO A 121 -35.74 15.19 -3.99
CA PRO A 121 -36.55 13.98 -3.78
C PRO A 121 -36.46 13.46 -2.35
N HIS A 122 -37.49 12.73 -1.92
CA HIS A 122 -37.54 12.10 -0.59
C HIS A 122 -36.35 11.14 -0.34
N TRP A 123 -35.76 10.56 -1.39
CA TRP A 123 -34.60 9.67 -1.27
C TRP A 123 -33.27 10.41 -1.05
N PHE A 124 -33.22 11.74 -1.25
CA PHE A 124 -31.99 12.52 -1.20
C PHE A 124 -31.25 12.39 0.14
N GLY A 125 -31.98 12.47 1.26
CA GLY A 125 -31.40 12.29 2.59
C GLY A 125 -30.75 10.92 2.77
N ASN A 126 -31.38 9.86 2.27
CA ASN A 126 -30.81 8.50 2.29
C ASN A 126 -29.57 8.41 1.41
N ALA A 127 -29.58 9.01 0.21
CA ALA A 127 -28.43 8.99 -0.68
C ALA A 127 -27.21 9.65 -0.06
N VAL A 128 -27.37 10.83 0.54
CA VAL A 128 -26.23 11.49 1.20
C VAL A 128 -25.78 10.73 2.44
N THR A 129 -26.70 10.17 3.23
CA THR A 129 -26.34 9.29 4.35
C THR A 129 -25.48 8.11 3.87
N ILE A 130 -25.86 7.45 2.77
CA ILE A 130 -25.08 6.37 2.16
C ILE A 130 -23.72 6.87 1.70
N ILE A 131 -23.65 8.02 1.01
CA ILE A 131 -22.39 8.62 0.57
C ILE A 131 -21.47 8.88 1.77
N SER A 132 -22.01 9.41 2.88
CA SER A 132 -21.26 9.66 4.11
C SER A 132 -20.73 8.37 4.74
N TYR A 133 -21.52 7.28 4.76
CA TYR A 133 -21.04 5.97 5.23
C TYR A 133 -19.96 5.39 4.33
N VAL A 134 -20.16 5.43 3.01
CA VAL A 134 -19.17 4.96 2.04
C VAL A 134 -17.87 5.74 2.20
N GLN A 135 -17.93 7.04 2.41
CA GLN A 135 -16.76 7.90 2.56
C GLN A 135 -16.04 7.75 3.91
N SER A 136 -16.77 7.57 5.00
CA SER A 136 -16.18 7.47 6.34
C SER A 136 -15.69 6.07 6.68
N LEU A 137 -16.28 5.03 6.09
CA LEU A 137 -15.98 3.63 6.41
C LEU A 137 -15.39 2.86 5.23
N VAL A 138 -16.08 2.82 4.08
CA VAL A 138 -15.70 1.91 2.99
C VAL A 138 -14.46 2.39 2.23
N LEU A 139 -14.43 3.66 1.82
CA LEU A 139 -13.33 4.22 1.04
C LEU A 139 -11.99 4.22 1.80
N PRO A 140 -11.92 4.58 3.09
CA PRO A 140 -10.67 4.52 3.84
C PRO A 140 -10.12 3.10 3.94
N LEU A 141 -10.98 2.08 4.06
CA LEU A 141 -10.58 0.67 4.03
C LEU A 141 -10.00 0.28 2.66
N LEU A 142 -10.64 0.69 1.56
CA LEU A 142 -10.17 0.38 0.21
C LEU A 142 -8.83 1.09 -0.11
N ILE A 143 -8.73 2.38 0.20
CA ILE A 143 -7.52 3.17 -0.01
C ILE A 143 -6.39 2.65 0.88
N GLY A 144 -6.65 2.52 2.18
CA GLY A 144 -5.68 2.01 3.15
C GLY A 144 -5.23 0.59 2.81
N GLY A 145 -6.17 -0.31 2.51
CA GLY A 145 -5.88 -1.67 2.04
C GLY A 145 -5.02 -1.69 0.78
N GLY A 146 -5.30 -0.81 -0.19
CA GLY A 146 -4.47 -0.63 -1.38
C GLY A 146 -3.02 -0.26 -1.06
N PHE A 147 -2.82 0.71 -0.16
CA PHE A 147 -1.48 1.09 0.32
C PHE A 147 -0.80 -0.04 1.09
N ALA A 148 -1.52 -0.76 1.95
CA ALA A 148 -0.99 -1.89 2.70
C ALA A 148 -0.55 -3.03 1.77
N VAL A 149 -1.35 -3.37 0.76
CA VAL A 149 -1.02 -4.40 -0.24
C VAL A 149 0.19 -3.96 -1.08
N MET A 150 0.24 -2.69 -1.49
CA MET A 150 1.38 -2.16 -2.24
C MET A 150 2.68 -2.22 -1.40
N ALA A 151 2.61 -1.80 -0.14
CA ALA A 151 3.73 -1.85 0.80
C ALA A 151 4.20 -3.28 1.05
N ALA A 152 3.25 -4.22 1.23
CA ALA A 152 3.55 -5.63 1.45
C ALA A 152 4.24 -6.25 0.22
N ARG A 153 3.77 -5.93 -0.99
CA ARG A 153 4.37 -6.39 -2.25
C ARG A 153 5.79 -5.84 -2.46
N GLN A 154 6.06 -4.62 -1.99
CA GLN A 154 7.35 -3.95 -2.14
C GLN A 154 8.27 -4.11 -0.92
N ARG A 155 7.90 -4.93 0.08
CA ARG A 155 8.68 -5.17 1.30
C ARG A 155 9.12 -3.88 2.02
N MET A 156 8.25 -2.86 1.99
CA MET A 156 8.59 -1.53 2.52
C MET A 156 8.78 -1.55 4.05
N PRO A 157 9.63 -0.65 4.59
CA PRO A 157 9.71 -0.45 6.03
C PRO A 157 8.35 0.00 6.57
N ALA A 158 7.95 -0.54 7.72
CA ALA A 158 6.59 -0.36 8.25
C ALA A 158 6.21 1.09 8.56
N LEU A 159 7.18 1.98 8.79
CA LEU A 159 6.93 3.36 9.19
C LEU A 159 6.02 4.11 8.20
N TRP A 160 6.39 4.14 6.91
CA TRP A 160 5.66 4.93 5.91
C TRP A 160 4.25 4.42 5.63
N PRO A 161 4.03 3.11 5.42
CA PRO A 161 2.68 2.60 5.25
C PRO A 161 1.84 2.77 6.51
N SER A 162 2.41 2.66 7.71
CA SER A 162 1.66 2.91 8.95
C SER A 162 1.18 4.35 9.05
N LEU A 163 2.02 5.32 8.68
CA LEU A 163 1.63 6.72 8.60
C LEU A 163 0.53 6.96 7.56
N ALA A 164 0.60 6.30 6.39
CA ALA A 164 -0.45 6.36 5.38
C ALA A 164 -1.79 5.85 5.90
N LEU A 165 -1.78 4.66 6.54
CA LEU A 165 -2.98 4.04 7.10
C LEU A 165 -3.58 4.89 8.22
N LEU A 166 -2.74 5.48 9.07
CA LEU A 166 -3.17 6.42 10.09
C LEU A 166 -3.83 7.65 9.47
N ALA A 167 -3.19 8.27 8.49
CA ALA A 167 -3.71 9.46 7.82
C ALA A 167 -5.04 9.18 7.13
N VAL A 168 -5.14 8.08 6.36
CA VAL A 168 -6.38 7.67 5.67
C VAL A 168 -7.48 7.36 6.67
N GLY A 169 -7.17 6.64 7.75
CA GLY A 169 -8.13 6.33 8.81
C GLY A 169 -8.68 7.58 9.47
N VAL A 170 -7.81 8.50 9.90
CA VAL A 170 -8.19 9.75 10.58
C VAL A 170 -8.92 10.72 9.66
N LEU A 171 -8.39 10.97 8.46
CA LEU A 171 -8.99 11.91 7.51
C LEU A 171 -10.31 11.38 6.93
N GLY A 172 -10.38 10.09 6.62
CA GLY A 172 -11.58 9.47 6.08
C GLY A 172 -12.71 9.45 7.09
N ALA A 173 -12.49 8.84 8.25
CA ALA A 173 -13.50 8.71 9.29
C ALA A 173 -13.78 10.01 10.06
N GLY A 174 -12.83 10.94 10.08
CA GLY A 174 -13.01 12.25 10.69
C GLY A 174 -13.89 13.19 9.87
N SER A 175 -14.15 12.89 8.59
CA SER A 175 -15.03 13.69 7.75
C SER A 175 -16.50 13.47 8.10
N MET A 176 -17.20 14.57 8.39
CA MET A 176 -18.59 14.54 8.82
C MET A 176 -19.47 15.33 7.87
N TRP A 177 -20.67 14.80 7.67
CA TRP A 177 -21.69 15.40 6.85
C TRP A 177 -22.95 15.50 7.69
N SER A 178 -23.52 16.69 7.75
CA SER A 178 -24.81 16.94 8.38
C SER A 178 -25.74 17.49 7.31
N ILE A 179 -26.93 16.90 7.21
CA ILE A 179 -28.01 17.48 6.42
C ILE A 179 -29.13 17.78 7.37
N GLN A 180 -29.59 19.02 7.36
CA GLN A 180 -30.82 19.38 8.05
C GLN A 180 -31.89 19.61 6.99
N PRO A 181 -32.97 18.80 7.03
CA PRO A 181 -34.14 19.10 6.21
C PRO A 181 -34.75 20.44 6.63
N PRO A 182 -35.46 21.11 5.73
CA PRO A 182 -36.13 22.36 6.03
C PRO A 182 -37.16 22.13 7.17
N ALA A 183 -37.00 22.87 8.26
CA ALA A 183 -37.90 22.82 9.42
C ALA A 183 -39.26 23.49 9.16
N THR A 184 -39.30 24.42 8.19
CA THR A 184 -40.51 25.09 7.70
C THR A 184 -40.54 25.08 6.16
N PRO A 185 -41.73 25.17 5.53
CA PRO A 185 -41.86 25.16 4.07
C PRO A 185 -40.99 26.22 3.34
N ASP A 186 -40.69 27.34 4.01
CA ASP A 186 -39.87 28.43 3.47
C ASP A 186 -38.39 28.37 3.90
N SER A 187 -38.01 27.38 4.72
CA SER A 187 -36.61 27.22 5.15
C SER A 187 -35.79 26.45 4.12
N GLN A 188 -34.47 26.66 4.15
CA GLN A 188 -33.54 26.05 3.21
C GLN A 188 -32.98 24.73 3.76
N TRP A 189 -32.69 23.79 2.88
CA TRP A 189 -31.82 22.66 3.21
C TRP A 189 -30.45 23.18 3.62
N SER A 190 -29.95 22.77 4.78
CA SER A 190 -28.57 23.06 5.18
C SER A 190 -27.72 21.81 5.03
N VAL A 191 -26.58 21.94 4.35
CA VAL A 191 -25.54 20.91 4.27
C VAL A 191 -24.34 21.43 5.02
N GLY A 192 -24.10 20.87 6.21
CA GLY A 192 -22.93 21.17 7.01
C GLY A 192 -21.83 20.15 6.76
N ILE A 193 -20.64 20.63 6.41
CA ILE A 193 -19.42 19.81 6.34
C ILE A 193 -18.64 20.08 7.62
N GLY A 194 -18.40 19.01 8.37
CA GLY A 194 -17.61 19.06 9.59
C GLY A 194 -16.38 18.18 9.47
N PHE A 195 -15.43 18.42 10.37
CA PHE A 195 -14.33 17.51 10.56
C PHE A 195 -14.05 17.36 12.05
N VAL A 196 -13.92 16.13 12.52
CA VAL A 196 -13.92 15.76 13.94
C VAL A 196 -12.84 16.46 14.77
N LEU A 197 -11.76 16.94 14.14
CA LEU A 197 -10.69 17.67 14.83
C LEU A 197 -11.00 19.17 15.04
N PHE A 198 -12.11 19.68 14.51
CA PHE A 198 -12.53 21.08 14.67
C PHE A 198 -13.85 21.19 15.45
N PRO A 199 -14.01 22.20 16.33
CA PRO A 199 -15.28 22.49 16.99
C PRO A 199 -16.40 22.69 15.97
N PRO A 200 -17.66 22.27 16.26
CA PRO A 200 -18.20 21.92 17.58
C PRO A 200 -18.11 20.43 18.00
N TYR A 201 -17.24 19.61 17.41
CA TYR A 201 -17.03 18.18 17.80
C TYR A 201 -18.30 17.32 17.85
N MET A 202 -19.31 17.63 17.04
CA MET A 202 -20.51 16.79 16.97
C MET A 202 -20.13 15.37 16.51
N HIS A 203 -20.72 14.32 17.08
CA HIS A 203 -20.51 12.92 16.66
C HIS A 203 -19.06 12.39 16.83
N LEU A 204 -18.29 12.96 17.77
CA LEU A 204 -16.92 12.53 18.08
C LEU A 204 -16.82 11.02 18.34
N ASP A 205 -17.77 10.47 19.09
CA ASP A 205 -17.89 9.05 19.41
C ASP A 205 -17.98 8.17 18.15
N THR A 206 -18.83 8.55 17.21
CA THR A 206 -19.05 7.83 15.96
C THR A 206 -17.80 7.87 15.08
N ALA A 207 -17.18 9.06 14.95
CA ALA A 207 -15.94 9.19 14.18
C ALA A 207 -14.78 8.41 14.81
N LEU A 208 -14.60 8.45 16.13
CA LEU A 208 -13.61 7.63 16.82
C LEU A 208 -13.84 6.14 16.59
N GLY A 209 -15.09 5.68 16.65
CA GLY A 209 -15.48 4.31 16.31
C GLY A 209 -15.03 3.92 14.89
N HIS A 210 -15.34 4.75 13.90
CA HIS A 210 -14.91 4.53 12.51
C HIS A 210 -13.38 4.55 12.34
N ILE A 211 -12.66 5.46 13.02
CA ILE A 211 -11.19 5.49 13.01
C ILE A 211 -10.64 4.17 13.54
N VAL A 212 -11.14 3.71 14.70
CA VAL A 212 -10.71 2.46 15.32
C VAL A 212 -10.98 1.28 14.39
N VAL A 213 -12.19 1.18 13.83
CA VAL A 213 -12.54 0.11 12.87
C VAL A 213 -11.62 0.14 11.65
N ASN A 214 -11.39 1.31 11.06
CA ASN A 214 -10.52 1.46 9.89
C ASN A 214 -9.09 1.02 10.19
N LEU A 215 -8.52 1.45 11.32
CA LEU A 215 -7.17 1.07 11.73
C LEU A 215 -7.10 -0.42 12.10
N MET A 216 -8.09 -0.96 12.81
CA MET A 216 -8.12 -2.39 13.14
C MET A 216 -8.19 -3.26 11.89
N LEU A 217 -8.92 -2.86 10.85
CA LEU A 217 -9.08 -3.64 9.63
C LEU A 217 -7.94 -3.45 8.62
N THR A 218 -7.16 -2.36 8.72
CA THR A 218 -6.06 -2.09 7.77
C THR A 218 -4.68 -2.20 8.41
N LEU A 219 -4.46 -1.52 9.54
CA LEU A 219 -3.17 -1.44 10.21
C LEU A 219 -2.82 -2.72 10.95
N LEU A 220 -3.75 -3.34 11.68
CA LEU A 220 -3.45 -4.57 12.42
C LEU A 220 -3.05 -5.73 11.50
N PRO A 221 -3.78 -6.04 10.40
CA PRO A 221 -3.36 -7.11 9.50
C PRO A 221 -2.01 -6.80 8.85
N TYR A 222 -1.77 -5.54 8.49
CA TYR A 222 -0.50 -5.12 7.91
C TYR A 222 0.68 -5.29 8.88
N LEU A 223 0.55 -4.82 10.11
CA LEU A 223 1.59 -4.94 11.14
C LEU A 223 1.81 -6.40 11.55
N SER A 224 0.73 -7.19 11.66
CA SER A 224 0.81 -8.62 11.97
C SER A 224 1.58 -9.37 10.87
N TRP A 225 1.26 -9.09 9.61
CA TRP A 225 1.99 -9.64 8.47
C TRP A 225 3.47 -9.22 8.49
N HIS A 226 3.76 -7.95 8.78
CA HIS A 226 5.12 -7.43 8.83
C HIS A 226 5.94 -8.07 9.98
N ALA A 227 5.35 -8.22 11.16
CA ALA A 227 5.96 -8.84 12.32
C ALA A 227 6.25 -10.33 12.09
N TRP A 228 5.26 -11.07 11.58
CA TRP A 228 5.43 -12.49 11.22
C TRP A 228 6.56 -12.68 10.22
N ARG A 229 6.63 -11.81 9.22
CA ARG A 229 7.70 -11.79 8.22
C ARG A 229 9.09 -11.55 8.81
N LYS A 230 9.20 -10.62 9.76
CA LYS A 230 10.47 -10.34 10.45
C LYS A 230 10.91 -11.54 11.29
N ALA A 231 9.97 -12.22 11.96
CA ALA A 231 10.24 -13.42 12.74
C ALA A 231 10.72 -14.61 11.87
N MET A 232 10.16 -14.77 10.68
CA MET A 232 10.59 -15.79 9.71
C MET A 232 11.93 -15.45 9.02
N GLY A 233 12.41 -14.21 9.13
CA GLY A 233 13.61 -13.72 8.45
C GLY A 233 14.88 -13.62 9.31
N THR A 234 14.80 -13.86 10.62
CA THR A 234 15.98 -13.87 11.49
C THR A 234 16.86 -15.10 11.19
N PRO A 235 18.15 -14.93 10.84
CA PRO A 235 19.07 -16.05 10.74
C PRO A 235 19.26 -16.69 12.12
N VAL A 236 19.42 -18.01 12.13
CA VAL A 236 19.92 -18.78 13.28
C VAL A 236 21.15 -18.05 13.86
N PRO A 237 21.24 -17.88 15.19
CA PRO A 237 22.34 -17.13 15.80
C PRO A 237 23.69 -17.71 15.38
N LYS A 238 24.56 -16.85 14.85
CA LYS A 238 26.00 -17.15 14.71
C LYS A 238 26.58 -17.28 16.11
N GLY A 239 26.54 -18.48 16.64
CA GLY A 239 27.19 -18.82 17.89
C GLY A 239 27.41 -20.32 17.91
N LEU A 240 28.53 -20.76 17.32
CA LEU A 240 29.32 -21.95 17.68
C LEU A 240 30.45 -22.23 16.64
N ASP A 241 31.12 -21.21 16.10
CA ASP A 241 32.31 -21.44 15.25
C ASP A 241 33.42 -20.44 15.57
N HIS A 242 34.11 -20.67 16.69
CA HIS A 242 35.57 -20.45 16.84
C HIS A 242 36.02 -20.96 18.22
N PRO A 243 37.26 -21.44 18.43
CA PRO A 243 38.38 -21.57 17.47
C PRO A 243 39.18 -22.89 17.63
N ASP A 244 39.33 -23.70 16.59
CA ASP A 244 40.43 -24.69 16.55
C ASP A 244 41.69 -24.00 15.99
N HIS A 245 42.26 -23.13 16.82
CA HIS A 245 43.70 -22.88 16.84
C HIS A 245 44.32 -23.90 17.78
N LEU A 246 44.73 -25.07 17.30
CA LEU A 246 45.72 -25.89 18.00
C LEU A 246 46.63 -26.64 17.02
N ILE A 247 47.88 -26.14 16.99
CA ILE A 247 49.15 -26.86 16.93
C ILE A 247 49.69 -27.19 15.53
N GLU A 248 50.56 -26.28 15.09
CA GLU A 248 51.80 -26.63 14.38
C GLU A 248 52.61 -27.66 15.18
N THR A 249 52.91 -28.79 14.57
CA THR A 249 54.21 -29.51 14.69
C THR A 249 54.41 -30.39 13.47
#